data_AF-A0A7J5XK34-F1
#
_entry.id   AF-A0A7J5XK34-F1
#
_cell.length_a   1.000
_cell.length_b   1.000
_cell.length_c   1.000
_cell.angle_alpha   90.00
_cell.angle_beta   90.00
_cell.angle_gamma   90.00
#
_symmetry.space_group_name_H-M   'P 1'
#
loop_
_entity.id
_entity.type
_entity.pdbx_description
1 polymer ?
#
loop_
_entity_poly.entity_id
_entity_poly.type
_entity_poly.pdbx_seq_one_letter_code
_entity_poly.pdbx_strand_id
1 'polypeptide(L)'
;MACLKKWSIPPLAALLLLLSVVPTGSEVVGSMSECAEFLLNETPPNVPGILEEGNILDQNRYKPICQTFGGIRRYVTLYDTKNKIPVFSASRYIGTNSKRPENEDWKIEPQLEDIHGNENMRKDVEGKTYNNQAVNSDYTNQGFDRGHLFPSSYASTEDDKSPPSPSPTLFHRMDNIWHSFYHIWSTFYNIWHSLYHICRSHYYIWPTF
;
A
#
# COMPACT_ATOMS: atom_id res chain seq x y z
N MET A 1 12.29 8.50 -54.00
CA MET A 1 10.93 7.98 -53.74
C MET A 1 11.07 6.60 -53.12
N ALA A 2 10.93 6.49 -51.79
CA ALA A 2 10.96 5.21 -51.09
C ALA A 2 9.52 4.74 -50.86
N CYS A 3 9.21 3.52 -51.28
CA CYS A 3 7.89 2.92 -51.17
C CYS A 3 7.63 2.50 -49.72
N LEU A 4 6.66 3.13 -49.05
CA LEU A 4 6.25 2.77 -47.69
C LEU A 4 5.59 1.38 -47.72
N LYS A 5 6.29 0.39 -47.16
CA LYS A 5 5.81 -0.99 -47.01
C LYS A 5 4.70 -0.99 -45.95
N LYS A 6 3.44 -1.06 -46.37
CA LYS A 6 2.28 -1.16 -45.49
C LYS A 6 2.34 -2.50 -44.73
N TRP A 7 2.59 -2.43 -43.43
CA TRP A 7 2.53 -3.59 -42.55
C TRP A 7 1.05 -3.82 -42.19
N SER A 8 0.42 -4.79 -42.85
CA SER A 8 -0.94 -5.21 -42.52
C SER A 8 -0.88 -6.05 -41.24
N ILE A 9 -1.33 -5.49 -40.13
CA ILE A 9 -1.50 -6.24 -38.87
C ILE A 9 -2.68 -7.20 -39.09
N PRO A 10 -2.48 -8.52 -38.96
CA PRO A 10 -3.55 -9.49 -39.18
C PRO A 10 -4.69 -9.27 -38.16
N PRO A 11 -5.96 -9.44 -38.55
CA PRO A 11 -7.10 -9.14 -37.69
C PRO A 11 -7.09 -9.93 -36.37
N LEU A 12 -6.43 -11.08 -36.35
CA LEU A 12 -6.21 -11.89 -35.14
C LEU A 12 -5.30 -11.21 -34.10
N ALA A 13 -4.28 -10.47 -34.55
CA ALA A 13 -3.37 -9.74 -33.67
C ALA A 13 -4.03 -8.47 -33.11
N ALA A 14 -4.93 -7.84 -33.87
CA ALA A 14 -5.77 -6.75 -33.36
C ALA A 14 -6.79 -7.23 -32.31
N LEU A 15 -7.32 -8.45 -32.46
CA LEU A 15 -8.24 -9.06 -31.50
C LEU A 15 -7.56 -9.42 -30.17
N LEU A 16 -6.30 -9.86 -30.20
CA LEU A 16 -5.50 -10.16 -28.99
C LEU A 16 -5.15 -8.89 -28.18
N LEU A 17 -4.98 -7.74 -28.84
CA LEU A 17 -4.75 -6.44 -28.18
C LEU A 17 -6.02 -5.88 -27.50
N LEU A 18 -7.22 -6.33 -27.91
CA LEU A 18 -8.49 -5.92 -27.30
C LEU A 18 -8.87 -6.76 -26.07
N LEU A 19 -8.20 -7.90 -25.84
CA LEU A 19 -8.47 -8.79 -24.70
C LEU A 19 -7.66 -8.44 -23.45
N SER A 20 -6.68 -7.53 -23.53
CA SER A 20 -5.98 -7.00 -22.36
C SER A 20 -6.74 -5.82 -21.75
N VAL A 21 -8.02 -5.98 -21.48
CA VAL A 21 -8.69 -5.10 -20.52
C VAL A 21 -8.32 -5.66 -19.15
N VAL A 22 -7.18 -5.22 -18.62
CA VAL A 22 -6.89 -5.41 -17.20
C VAL A 22 -8.05 -4.76 -16.46
N PRO A 23 -8.74 -5.44 -15.52
CA PRO A 23 -9.74 -4.79 -14.69
C PRO A 23 -9.07 -3.61 -13.97
N THR A 24 -9.31 -2.39 -14.46
CA THR A 24 -8.84 -1.16 -13.82
C THR A 24 -9.82 -0.80 -12.73
N GLY A 25 -9.89 -1.69 -11.74
CA GLY A 25 -10.68 -1.57 -10.54
C GLY A 25 -9.80 -1.68 -9.32
N SER A 26 -10.17 -0.99 -8.26
CA SER A 26 -9.82 -1.42 -6.91
C SER A 26 -10.65 -2.64 -6.61
N GLU A 27 -10.00 -3.66 -6.12
CA GLU A 27 -10.64 -4.92 -5.82
C GLU A 27 -10.01 -5.39 -4.52
N VAL A 28 -10.86 -5.91 -3.63
CA VAL A 28 -10.36 -6.82 -2.60
C VAL A 28 -9.90 -8.05 -3.35
N VAL A 29 -8.61 -8.08 -3.64
CA VAL A 29 -8.00 -9.09 -4.51
C VAL A 29 -7.76 -10.39 -3.75
N GLY A 30 -7.47 -11.48 -4.47
CA GLY A 30 -7.10 -12.75 -3.86
C GLY A 30 -5.66 -12.76 -3.34
N SER A 31 -4.80 -11.96 -3.97
CA SER A 31 -3.36 -11.88 -3.67
C SER A 31 -2.80 -10.47 -3.83
N MET A 32 -1.78 -10.15 -3.03
CA MET A 32 -0.99 -8.92 -3.18
C MET A 32 -0.30 -8.80 -4.55
N SER A 33 -0.04 -9.94 -5.23
CA SER A 33 0.60 -9.96 -6.55
C SER A 33 -0.28 -9.36 -7.65
N GLU A 34 -1.59 -9.23 -7.44
CA GLU A 34 -2.51 -8.60 -8.41
C GLU A 34 -2.31 -7.07 -8.51
N CYS A 35 -1.56 -6.51 -7.56
CA CYS A 35 -1.08 -5.12 -7.52
C CYS A 35 0.45 -5.05 -7.36
N ALA A 36 1.16 -5.98 -8.02
CA ALA A 36 2.62 -6.09 -7.94
C ALA A 36 3.35 -4.82 -8.41
N GLU A 37 2.75 -3.98 -9.25
CA GLU A 37 3.35 -2.73 -9.75
C GLU A 37 3.71 -1.73 -8.64
N PHE A 38 3.13 -1.88 -7.45
CA PHE A 38 3.43 -1.06 -6.27
C PHE A 38 4.43 -1.72 -5.32
N LEU A 39 4.73 -3.00 -5.50
CA LEU A 39 5.60 -3.77 -4.64
C LEU A 39 7.06 -3.65 -5.07
N LEU A 40 7.96 -3.66 -4.09
CA LEU A 40 9.40 -3.67 -4.36
C LEU A 40 9.75 -4.96 -5.12
N ASN A 41 10.37 -4.81 -6.29
CA ASN A 41 10.69 -5.92 -7.20
C ASN A 41 9.47 -6.80 -7.53
N GLU A 42 8.27 -6.22 -7.58
CA GLU A 42 7.02 -6.93 -7.90
C GLU A 42 6.76 -8.14 -6.98
N THR A 43 7.34 -8.13 -5.78
CA THR A 43 7.35 -9.27 -4.86
C THR A 43 6.51 -8.95 -3.62
N PRO A 44 5.50 -9.77 -3.28
CA PRO A 44 4.75 -9.62 -2.04
C PRO A 44 5.67 -9.64 -0.81
N PRO A 45 5.40 -8.81 0.21
CA PRO A 45 6.21 -8.82 1.41
C PRO A 45 5.99 -10.13 2.18
N ASN A 46 6.97 -10.51 3.00
CA ASN A 46 6.77 -11.52 4.02
C ASN A 46 6.38 -10.81 5.33
N VAL A 47 5.16 -11.07 5.81
CA VAL A 47 4.63 -10.58 7.08
C VAL A 47 4.32 -11.81 7.95
N PRO A 48 5.20 -12.16 8.90
CA PRO A 48 5.05 -13.36 9.72
C PRO A 48 3.68 -13.47 10.39
N GLY A 49 3.05 -14.64 10.30
CA GLY A 49 1.73 -14.91 10.84
C GLY A 49 0.56 -14.28 10.07
N ILE A 50 0.82 -13.61 8.95
CA ILE A 50 -0.20 -12.91 8.14
C ILE A 50 -0.08 -13.28 6.66
N LEU A 51 1.09 -13.01 6.06
CA LEU A 51 1.40 -13.19 4.65
C LEU A 51 2.78 -13.85 4.54
N GLU A 52 2.81 -15.16 4.28
CA GLU A 52 4.06 -15.92 4.22
C GLU A 52 4.23 -16.54 2.84
N GLU A 53 5.39 -16.32 2.23
CA GLU A 53 5.70 -16.82 0.88
C GLU A 53 4.65 -16.42 -0.17
N GLY A 54 4.06 -15.23 -0.01
CA GLY A 54 2.99 -14.73 -0.89
C GLY A 54 1.59 -15.26 -0.58
N ASN A 55 1.43 -16.12 0.44
CA ASN A 55 0.15 -16.69 0.84
C ASN A 55 -0.42 -15.99 2.08
N ILE A 56 -1.66 -15.52 1.97
CA ILE A 56 -2.38 -14.95 3.11
C ILE A 56 -2.91 -16.10 3.96
N LEU A 57 -2.47 -16.18 5.22
CA LEU A 57 -2.77 -17.31 6.10
C LEU A 57 -4.24 -17.32 6.58
N ASP A 58 -4.85 -16.15 6.75
CA ASP A 58 -6.27 -15.99 7.09
C ASP A 58 -6.95 -15.03 6.10
N GLN A 59 -7.44 -15.59 5.00
CA GLN A 59 -8.12 -14.83 3.94
C GLN A 59 -9.49 -14.27 4.39
N ASN A 60 -10.07 -14.73 5.50
CA ASN A 60 -11.32 -14.16 6.00
C ASN A 60 -11.09 -12.82 6.69
N ARG A 61 -9.92 -12.65 7.30
CA ARG A 61 -9.54 -11.45 8.02
C ARG A 61 -8.66 -10.49 7.23
N TYR A 62 -7.63 -11.01 6.58
CA TYR A 62 -6.64 -10.19 5.88
C TYR A 62 -7.01 -10.05 4.42
N LYS A 63 -7.22 -8.81 4.00
CA LYS A 63 -7.69 -8.45 2.67
C LYS A 63 -6.62 -7.65 1.96
N PRO A 64 -6.00 -8.17 0.88
CA PRO A 64 -5.17 -7.36 0.01
C PRO A 64 -6.11 -6.48 -0.83
N ILE A 65 -5.76 -5.21 -0.98
CA ILE A 65 -6.61 -4.22 -1.65
C ILE A 65 -5.73 -3.43 -2.61
N CYS A 66 -6.07 -3.51 -3.88
CA CYS A 66 -5.61 -2.60 -4.91
C CYS A 66 -6.34 -1.27 -4.74
N GLN A 67 -5.70 -0.20 -4.31
CA GLN A 67 -6.37 1.04 -3.92
C GLN A 67 -6.61 1.92 -5.15
N THR A 68 -7.87 2.21 -5.47
CA THR A 68 -8.25 2.91 -6.72
C THR A 68 -9.09 4.11 -6.43
N PHE A 69 -8.70 5.23 -7.04
CA PHE A 69 -9.41 6.49 -6.95
C PHE A 69 -9.49 7.15 -8.33
N GLY A 70 -10.72 7.40 -8.78
CA GLY A 70 -10.98 7.94 -10.12
C GLY A 70 -10.69 6.95 -11.25
N GLY A 71 -10.88 5.65 -11.01
CA GLY A 71 -10.62 4.55 -11.94
C GLY A 71 -9.14 4.22 -12.12
N ILE A 72 -8.26 4.83 -11.33
CA ILE A 72 -6.81 4.64 -11.40
C ILE A 72 -6.34 3.96 -10.12
N ARG A 73 -5.61 2.84 -10.25
CA ARG A 73 -4.90 2.18 -9.15
C ARG A 73 -3.72 3.04 -8.71
N ARG A 74 -3.56 3.25 -7.40
CA ARG A 74 -2.60 4.22 -6.85
C ARG A 74 -1.60 3.62 -5.87
N TYR A 75 -2.01 2.61 -5.10
CA TYR A 75 -1.15 1.89 -4.16
C TYR A 75 -1.80 0.56 -3.78
N VAL A 76 -1.08 -0.28 -3.03
CA VAL A 76 -1.60 -1.54 -2.50
C VAL A 76 -1.58 -1.53 -0.99
N THR A 77 -2.54 -2.18 -0.35
CA THR A 77 -2.62 -2.30 1.10
C THR A 77 -3.05 -3.70 1.49
N LEU A 78 -2.38 -4.30 2.48
CA LEU A 78 -2.88 -5.49 3.17
C LEU A 78 -3.60 -5.02 4.42
N TYR A 79 -4.89 -5.34 4.51
CA TYR A 79 -5.81 -4.78 5.49
C TYR A 79 -6.33 -5.85 6.46
N ASP A 80 -6.32 -5.55 7.76
CA ASP A 80 -6.91 -6.39 8.81
C ASP A 80 -8.32 -5.90 9.12
N THR A 81 -9.34 -6.60 8.62
CA THR A 81 -10.75 -6.20 8.79
C THR A 81 -11.23 -6.29 10.23
N LYS A 82 -10.66 -7.20 11.02
CA LYS A 82 -11.03 -7.40 12.42
C LYS A 82 -10.56 -6.24 13.29
N ASN A 83 -9.32 -5.80 13.10
CA ASN A 83 -8.76 -4.67 13.84
C ASN A 83 -9.02 -3.32 13.16
N LYS A 84 -9.51 -3.34 11.92
CA LYS A 84 -9.79 -2.17 11.09
C LYS A 84 -8.55 -1.30 10.87
N ILE A 85 -7.43 -1.96 10.59
CA ILE A 85 -6.14 -1.30 10.36
C ILE A 85 -5.43 -1.87 9.14
N PRO A 86 -4.70 -1.05 8.38
CA PRO A 86 -3.74 -1.56 7.42
C PRO A 86 -2.52 -2.14 8.16
N VAL A 87 -2.08 -3.34 7.76
CA VAL A 87 -0.88 -3.99 8.33
C VAL A 87 0.34 -3.88 7.42
N PHE A 88 0.12 -3.58 6.14
CA PHE A 88 1.16 -3.27 5.17
C PHE A 88 0.60 -2.35 4.08
N SER A 89 1.42 -1.44 3.55
CA SER A 89 1.08 -0.63 2.39
C SER A 89 2.32 -0.42 1.53
N ALA A 90 2.15 -0.37 0.22
CA ALA A 90 3.21 -0.04 -0.73
C ALA A 90 2.68 0.85 -1.84
N SER A 91 3.49 1.83 -2.23
CA SER A 91 3.20 2.79 -3.28
C SER A 91 4.48 3.11 -4.05
N ARG A 92 4.34 3.58 -5.29
CA ARG A 92 5.48 3.96 -6.12
C ARG A 92 5.98 5.35 -5.72
N TYR A 93 7.20 5.39 -5.18
CA TYR A 93 7.87 6.66 -4.89
C TYR A 93 8.52 7.23 -6.16
N ILE A 94 8.22 8.48 -6.48
CA ILE A 94 8.71 9.15 -7.71
C ILE A 94 9.63 10.35 -7.40
N GLY A 95 10.10 10.49 -6.14
CA GLY A 95 11.09 11.52 -5.79
C GLY A 95 10.55 12.95 -5.70
N THR A 96 9.23 13.14 -5.77
CA THR A 96 8.62 14.47 -5.72
C THR A 96 8.47 14.93 -4.27
N ASN A 97 9.06 16.08 -3.94
CA ASN A 97 8.84 16.76 -2.66
C ASN A 97 7.66 17.72 -2.80
N SER A 98 6.46 17.21 -2.55
CA SER A 98 5.24 18.00 -2.64
C SER A 98 4.65 18.26 -1.25
N LYS A 99 3.92 19.37 -1.09
CA LYS A 99 3.25 19.68 0.17
C LYS A 99 2.04 18.75 0.38
N ARG A 100 1.73 18.49 1.65
CA ARG A 100 0.49 17.82 2.08
C ARG A 100 -0.73 18.61 1.59
N PRO A 101 -1.79 17.96 1.09
CA PRO A 101 -3.03 18.64 0.72
C PRO A 101 -3.65 19.36 1.93
N GLU A 102 -4.26 20.52 1.71
CA GLU A 102 -4.95 21.28 2.77
C GLU A 102 -6.26 20.61 3.20
N ASN A 103 -6.92 19.87 2.29
CA ASN A 103 -8.18 19.18 2.54
C ASN A 103 -8.03 17.69 2.29
N GLU A 104 -7.96 16.90 3.36
CA GLU A 104 -7.94 15.44 3.28
C GLU A 104 -9.31 14.87 3.61
N ASP A 105 -10.03 14.52 2.55
CA ASP A 105 -11.29 13.80 2.63
C ASP A 105 -11.02 12.31 2.76
N TRP A 106 -11.23 11.76 3.97
CA TRP A 106 -11.08 10.34 4.28
C TRP A 106 -12.03 9.47 3.45
N LYS A 107 -11.54 8.32 2.99
CA LYS A 107 -12.27 7.43 2.09
C LYS A 107 -12.26 6.02 2.65
N ILE A 108 -13.36 5.33 2.36
CA ILE A 108 -13.61 3.93 2.68
C ILE A 108 -13.53 3.12 1.39
N GLU A 109 -13.26 1.83 1.55
CA GLU A 109 -13.35 0.81 0.52
C GLU A 109 -14.75 0.19 0.57
N PRO A 110 -15.64 0.46 -0.40
CA PRO A 110 -17.01 -0.07 -0.36
C PRO A 110 -17.05 -1.59 -0.31
N GLN A 111 -16.13 -2.21 -1.04
CA GLN A 111 -15.87 -3.64 -1.16
C GLN A 111 -15.55 -4.37 0.16
N LEU A 112 -15.09 -3.66 1.19
CA LEU A 112 -14.91 -4.27 2.52
C LEU A 112 -16.24 -4.49 3.25
N GLU A 113 -17.27 -3.69 2.97
CA GLU A 113 -18.60 -3.85 3.58
C GLU A 113 -19.57 -4.66 2.72
N ASP A 114 -19.40 -4.61 1.39
CA ASP A 114 -20.24 -5.29 0.41
C ASP A 114 -19.34 -5.79 -0.72
N ILE A 115 -19.27 -7.10 -0.95
CA ILE A 115 -18.43 -7.70 -1.99
C ILE A 115 -18.79 -7.21 -3.41
N HIS A 116 -20.01 -6.70 -3.61
CA HIS A 116 -20.45 -6.09 -4.87
C HIS A 116 -20.34 -4.55 -4.86
N GLY A 117 -19.68 -4.01 -3.84
CA GLY A 117 -19.43 -2.58 -3.69
C GLY A 117 -18.60 -2.02 -4.84
N ASN A 118 -18.73 -0.71 -5.06
CA ASN A 118 -17.92 -0.02 -6.05
C ASN A 118 -16.43 -0.18 -5.71
N GLU A 119 -15.65 -0.54 -6.73
CA GLU A 119 -14.20 -0.59 -6.68
C GLU A 119 -13.58 0.72 -6.14
N ASN A 120 -14.02 1.87 -6.65
CA ASN A 120 -13.44 3.15 -6.29
C ASN A 120 -13.72 3.51 -4.84
N MET A 121 -12.64 3.92 -4.16
CA MET A 121 -12.74 4.48 -2.82
C MET A 121 -13.61 5.74 -2.82
N ARG A 122 -14.37 5.92 -1.76
CA ARG A 122 -15.34 7.02 -1.64
C ARG A 122 -15.44 7.51 -0.21
N LYS A 123 -16.05 8.67 0.00
CA LYS A 123 -16.34 9.15 1.36
C LYS A 123 -17.25 8.17 2.09
N ASP A 124 -17.04 8.08 3.40
CA ASP A 124 -18.00 7.44 4.29
C ASP A 124 -19.33 8.19 4.29
N VAL A 125 -20.39 7.48 4.67
CA VAL A 125 -21.73 8.04 4.80
C VAL A 125 -22.00 8.24 6.28
N GLU A 126 -22.29 9.47 6.67
CA GLU A 126 -22.63 9.81 8.04
C GLU A 126 -23.82 8.97 8.54
N GLY A 127 -23.70 8.42 9.74
CA GLY A 127 -24.72 7.55 10.35
C GLY A 127 -24.77 6.12 9.81
N LYS A 128 -23.98 5.77 8.77
CA LYS A 128 -23.84 4.37 8.33
C LYS A 128 -22.85 3.64 9.24
N THR A 129 -23.18 2.40 9.58
CA THR A 129 -22.27 1.49 10.29
C THR A 129 -21.35 0.76 9.30
N TYR A 130 -20.08 0.66 9.69
CA TYR A 130 -19.04 -0.05 8.96
C TYR A 130 -18.42 -1.08 9.89
N ASN A 131 -18.44 -2.35 9.51
CA ASN A 131 -18.02 -3.46 10.37
C ASN A 131 -16.59 -3.89 10.09
N ASN A 132 -16.13 -3.73 8.84
CA ASN A 132 -14.88 -4.32 8.37
C ASN A 132 -13.79 -3.27 8.12
N GLN A 133 -14.07 -1.99 8.37
CA GLN A 133 -13.08 -0.93 8.28
C GLN A 133 -13.34 0.21 9.27
N ALA A 134 -12.34 1.08 9.43
CA ALA A 134 -12.47 2.26 10.25
C ALA A 134 -13.01 3.44 9.42
N VAL A 135 -13.79 4.29 10.07
CA VAL A 135 -14.43 5.47 9.45
C VAL A 135 -14.11 6.74 10.23
N ASN A 136 -14.53 7.91 9.72
CA ASN A 136 -14.18 9.18 10.35
C ASN A 136 -14.65 9.28 11.80
N SER A 137 -15.85 8.78 12.10
CA SER A 137 -16.40 8.78 13.45
C SER A 137 -15.58 7.98 14.45
N ASP A 138 -14.76 7.02 14.01
CA ASP A 138 -13.90 6.23 14.90
C ASP A 138 -12.73 7.06 15.45
N TYR A 139 -12.43 8.22 14.86
CA TYR A 139 -11.31 9.09 15.25
C TYR A 139 -11.77 10.43 15.83
N THR A 140 -13.03 10.80 15.68
CA THR A 140 -13.58 12.04 16.22
C THR A 140 -13.55 12.03 17.75
N ASN A 141 -13.02 13.09 18.36
CA ASN A 141 -12.95 13.33 19.82
C ASN A 141 -12.17 12.28 20.64
N GLN A 142 -11.33 11.45 20.01
CA GLN A 142 -10.55 10.44 20.75
C GLN A 142 -9.14 10.89 21.14
N GLY A 143 -8.69 12.07 20.69
CA GLY A 143 -7.34 12.58 20.95
C GLY A 143 -6.24 11.89 20.14
N PHE A 144 -6.61 11.11 19.12
CA PHE A 144 -5.67 10.45 18.22
C PHE A 144 -5.65 11.11 16.85
N ASP A 145 -4.45 11.26 16.29
CA ASP A 145 -4.27 11.69 14.92
C ASP A 145 -4.48 10.56 13.92
N ARG A 146 -4.90 10.95 12.73
CA ARG A 146 -5.09 10.06 11.59
C ARG A 146 -3.78 9.94 10.81
N GLY A 147 -2.94 9.01 11.26
CA GLY A 147 -1.61 8.76 10.69
C GLY A 147 -1.65 8.03 9.35
N HIS A 148 -0.93 8.53 8.36
CA HIS A 148 -0.74 7.85 7.08
C HIS A 148 0.38 6.80 7.20
N LEU A 149 0.18 5.60 6.65
CA LEU A 149 1.28 4.64 6.50
C LEU A 149 2.30 5.09 5.45
N PHE A 150 1.82 5.72 4.37
CA PHE A 150 2.64 6.34 3.35
C PHE A 150 2.46 7.86 3.41
N PRO A 151 3.49 8.65 3.76
CA PRO A 151 3.36 10.10 3.86
C PRO A 151 2.85 10.71 2.55
N SER A 152 1.79 11.52 2.62
CA SER A 152 1.20 12.13 1.42
C SER A 152 2.17 13.04 0.66
N SER A 153 3.20 13.57 1.32
CA SER A 153 4.28 14.33 0.67
C SER A 153 5.07 13.54 -0.37
N TYR A 154 5.09 12.20 -0.25
CA TYR A 154 5.83 11.29 -1.13
C TYR A 154 4.98 10.75 -2.29
N ALA A 155 3.70 11.11 -2.33
CA ALA A 155 2.82 10.72 -3.42
C ALA A 155 3.05 11.58 -4.67
N SER A 156 2.79 10.99 -5.84
CA SER A 156 3.20 11.53 -7.14
C SER A 156 2.31 12.62 -7.71
N THR A 157 0.99 12.48 -7.57
CA THR A 157 0.00 13.43 -8.08
C THR A 157 -0.86 13.93 -6.92
N GLU A 158 -1.51 15.09 -7.06
CA GLU A 158 -2.46 15.57 -6.03
C GLU A 158 -3.53 14.52 -5.71
N ASP A 159 -3.98 13.78 -6.72
CA ASP A 159 -4.93 12.68 -6.56
C ASP A 159 -4.32 11.41 -5.93
N ASP A 160 -3.00 11.28 -5.84
CA ASP A 160 -2.29 10.25 -5.05
C ASP A 160 -2.02 10.70 -3.62
N LYS A 161 -2.11 12.01 -3.35
CA LYS A 161 -2.09 12.57 -1.98
C LYS A 161 -3.46 12.56 -1.34
N SER A 162 -4.49 12.78 -2.15
CA SER A 162 -5.90 12.81 -1.76
C SER A 162 -6.56 11.45 -1.51
N PRO A 163 -6.09 10.26 -1.98
CA PRO A 163 -6.68 8.98 -1.65
C PRO A 163 -6.09 8.60 -0.28
N PRO A 164 -6.78 8.97 0.80
CA PRO A 164 -6.31 8.62 2.12
C PRO A 164 -6.30 7.10 2.17
N SER A 165 -5.22 6.52 2.67
CA SER A 165 -5.18 5.10 3.01
C SER A 165 -6.49 4.72 3.71
N PRO A 166 -7.18 3.62 3.33
CA PRO A 166 -8.32 3.19 4.10
C PRO A 166 -7.79 2.89 5.49
N SER A 167 -8.32 3.68 6.42
CA SER A 167 -7.99 3.69 7.83
C SER A 167 -6.56 4.18 8.17
N PRO A 168 -6.45 5.27 8.93
CA PRO A 168 -5.21 5.57 9.62
C PRO A 168 -4.97 4.47 10.66
N THR A 169 -3.76 3.95 10.73
CA THR A 169 -3.32 3.21 11.91
C THR A 169 -3.31 4.18 13.09
N LEU A 170 -3.99 3.86 14.19
CA LEU A 170 -3.67 4.42 15.50
C LEU A 170 -2.16 4.19 15.70
N PHE A 171 -1.37 5.26 15.58
CA PHE A 171 0.08 5.19 15.80
C PHE A 171 0.41 4.61 17.20
N HIS A 172 -0.51 4.75 18.16
CA HIS A 172 -0.43 4.16 19.50
C HIS A 172 -1.08 2.76 19.67
N ARG A 173 -1.86 2.23 18.71
CA ARG A 173 -2.25 0.80 18.73
C ARG A 173 -1.17 -0.09 18.11
N MET A 174 0.01 0.46 17.88
CA MET A 174 1.22 -0.30 17.55
C MET A 174 2.13 -0.46 18.77
N ASP A 175 1.77 -0.11 20.00
CA ASP A 175 2.70 -0.17 21.14
C ASP A 175 3.33 -1.58 21.33
N ASN A 176 2.57 -2.67 21.21
CA ASN A 176 3.11 -4.03 21.35
C ASN A 176 3.92 -4.52 20.14
N ILE A 177 3.59 -4.04 18.94
CA ILE A 177 4.27 -4.42 17.70
C ILE A 177 5.54 -3.58 17.54
N TRP A 178 5.46 -2.28 17.81
CA TRP A 178 6.57 -1.34 17.81
C TRP A 178 7.59 -1.63 18.89
N HIS A 179 7.20 -2.11 20.09
CA HIS A 179 8.19 -2.61 21.07
C HIS A 179 8.98 -3.80 20.52
N SER A 180 8.32 -4.77 19.87
CA SER A 180 9.01 -5.89 19.21
C SER A 180 9.88 -5.42 18.04
N PHE A 181 9.38 -4.54 17.17
CA PHE A 181 10.16 -4.00 16.05
C PHE A 181 11.32 -3.11 16.51
N TYR A 182 11.15 -2.31 17.57
CA TYR A 182 12.19 -1.48 18.16
C TYR A 182 13.24 -2.33 18.88
N HIS A 183 12.84 -3.39 19.60
CA HIS A 183 13.80 -4.35 20.16
C HIS A 183 14.57 -5.07 19.05
N ILE A 184 13.90 -5.56 18.01
CA ILE A 184 14.55 -6.23 16.88
C ILE A 184 15.50 -5.25 16.15
N TRP A 185 15.02 -4.05 15.80
CA TRP A 185 15.81 -3.02 15.13
C TRP A 185 16.99 -2.54 15.99
N SER A 186 16.80 -2.29 17.28
CA SER A 186 17.90 -1.90 18.17
C SER A 186 18.91 -3.03 18.35
N THR A 187 18.48 -4.29 18.36
CA THR A 187 19.37 -5.45 18.40
C THR A 187 20.19 -5.56 17.11
N PHE A 188 19.56 -5.40 15.95
CA PHE A 188 20.25 -5.38 14.66
C PHE A 188 21.19 -4.17 14.51
N TYR A 189 20.79 -2.99 14.96
CA TYR A 189 21.63 -1.79 14.96
C TYR A 189 22.85 -1.97 15.88
N ASN A 190 22.69 -2.52 17.08
CA ASN A 190 23.80 -2.77 18.00
C ASN A 190 24.75 -3.85 17.48
N ILE A 191 24.24 -4.88 16.80
CA ILE A 191 25.04 -5.91 16.13
C ILE A 191 25.80 -5.29 14.95
N TRP A 192 25.13 -4.52 14.08
CA TRP A 192 25.76 -3.83 12.97
C TRP A 192 26.82 -2.83 13.45
N HIS A 193 26.52 -2.04 14.48
CA HIS A 193 27.44 -1.06 15.06
C HIS A 193 28.65 -1.76 15.72
N SER A 194 28.44 -2.88 16.41
CA SER A 194 29.53 -3.68 16.99
C SER A 194 30.39 -4.34 15.91
N LEU A 195 29.78 -4.91 14.86
CA LEU A 195 30.49 -5.48 13.70
C LEU A 195 31.25 -4.39 12.94
N TYR A 196 30.67 -3.20 12.78
CA TYR A 196 31.34 -2.04 12.20
C TYR A 196 32.56 -1.63 13.03
N HIS A 197 32.46 -1.60 14.36
CA HIS A 197 33.60 -1.29 15.23
C HIS A 197 34.67 -2.40 15.27
N ILE A 198 34.27 -3.67 15.20
CA ILE A 198 35.19 -4.82 15.09
C ILE A 198 35.93 -4.77 13.75
N CYS A 199 35.21 -4.60 12.64
CA CYS A 199 35.80 -4.41 11.31
C CYS A 199 36.72 -3.18 11.28
N ARG A 200 36.30 -2.06 11.90
CA ARG A 200 37.12 -0.84 12.03
C ARG A 200 38.38 -1.04 12.88
N SER A 201 38.36 -1.93 13.87
CA SER A 201 39.53 -2.22 14.72
C SER A 201 40.52 -3.20 14.08
N HIS A 202 40.06 -4.05 13.16
CA HIS A 202 40.87 -5.14 12.57
C HIS A 202 41.30 -4.89 11.12
N TYR A 203 40.65 -4.01 10.36
CA TYR A 203 40.98 -3.74 8.95
C TYR A 203 41.09 -2.23 8.68
N TYR A 204 42.28 -1.66 8.86
CA TYR A 204 42.61 -0.31 8.38
C TYR A 204 42.80 -0.30 6.85
N ILE A 205 41.73 -0.37 6.03
CA ILE A 205 41.84 -0.34 4.55
C ILE A 205 40.64 0.40 3.87
N TRP A 206 40.82 1.72 3.70
CA TRP A 206 40.42 2.66 2.59
C TRP A 206 38.93 3.02 2.27
N PRO A 207 38.66 4.05 1.42
CA PRO A 207 38.60 5.49 1.74
C PRO A 207 37.20 6.10 1.56
N THR A 208 37.02 7.31 2.06
CA THR A 208 35.82 8.16 1.91
C THR A 208 35.57 8.56 0.45
N PHE A 209 34.34 8.38 -0.03
CA PHE A 209 33.68 9.23 -1.01
C PHE A 209 32.31 9.65 -0.46
#